data_AF-A0A5K1EPX7-F1
#
_entry.id   AF-A0A5K1EPX7-F1
#
_cell.length_a   1.000
_cell.length_b   1.000
_cell.length_c   1.000
_cell.angle_alpha   90.00
_cell.angle_beta   90.00
_cell.angle_gamma   90.00
#
_symmetry.space_group_name_H-M   'P 1'
#
loop_
_entity.id
_entity.type
_entity.pdbx_description
1 polymer ?
#
loop_
_entity_poly.entity_id
_entity_poly.type
_entity_poly.pdbx_seq_one_letter_code
_entity_poly.pdbx_strand_id
1 'polypeptide(L)' 'IWRKIGEEDMGGGMIEGERTLVLVGRTGNGKSAIGNSILGRNKFLSKSSFSSVTTSCQLGSTVLEDGLLINIIDTP' A
#
# COMPACT_ATOMS: atom_id res chain seq x y z
N ILE A 1 35.18 27.81 2.03
CA ILE A 1 33.83 28.00 2.64
C ILE A 1 32.83 27.77 1.53
N TRP A 2 32.32 26.54 1.38
CA TRP A 2 31.30 26.22 0.37
C TRP A 2 30.00 25.93 1.11
N ARG A 3 29.00 26.82 0.94
CA ARG A 3 27.64 26.64 1.46
C ARG A 3 26.87 25.81 0.43
N LYS A 4 26.36 24.64 0.84
CA LYS A 4 25.33 23.90 0.11
C LYS A 4 24.01 24.65 0.30
N ILE A 5 23.42 25.08 -0.80
CA ILE A 5 22.08 25.70 -0.83
C ILE A 5 21.07 24.59 -1.14
N GLY A 6 20.00 24.53 -0.36
CA GLY A 6 18.76 23.82 -0.69
C GLY A 6 18.75 22.33 -0.35
N GLU A 7 18.80 22.01 0.94
CA GLU A 7 18.22 20.77 1.45
C GLU A 7 16.88 21.21 2.05
N GLU A 8 15.85 21.24 1.20
CA GLU A 8 14.49 21.53 1.66
C GLU A 8 13.98 20.31 2.42
N ASP A 9 13.49 20.56 3.64
CA ASP A 9 13.00 19.60 4.63
C ASP A 9 11.78 18.79 4.14
N MET A 10 11.97 17.87 3.20
CA MET A 10 11.10 16.71 3.09
C MET A 10 11.60 15.68 4.09
N GLY A 11 10.85 15.45 5.17
CA GLY A 11 11.04 14.31 6.08
C GLY A 11 10.81 12.98 5.37
N GLY A 12 11.65 12.65 4.39
CA GLY A 12 11.70 11.38 3.73
C GLY A 12 12.40 10.41 4.66
N GLY A 13 11.63 9.64 5.43
CA GLY A 13 12.14 8.41 6.01
C GLY A 13 12.84 7.66 4.88
N MET A 14 14.15 7.41 5.04
CA MET A 14 14.93 6.72 4.02
C MET A 14 14.24 5.39 3.75
N ILE A 15 13.85 5.16 2.49
CA ILE A 15 13.31 3.86 2.08
C ILE A 15 14.44 2.84 2.17
N GLU A 16 14.42 2.03 3.23
CA GLU A 16 15.49 1.07 3.55
C GLU A 16 15.33 -0.25 2.76
N GLY A 17 14.17 -0.44 2.12
CA GLY A 17 13.91 -1.50 1.16
C GLY A 17 12.51 -1.42 0.56
N GLU A 18 12.21 -2.34 -0.35
CA GLU A 18 10.90 -2.45 -1.01
C GLU A 18 10.43 -3.91 -1.07
N ARG A 19 9.15 -4.14 -0.75
CA ARG A 19 8.48 -5.45 -0.91
C ARG A 19 7.11 -5.29 -1.54
N THR A 20 6.76 -6.23 -2.40
CA THR A 20 5.44 -6.29 -3.06
C THR A 20 4.70 -7.54 -2.61
N LEU A 21 3.48 -7.35 -2.11
CA LEU A 21 2.56 -8.40 -1.74
C LEU A 21 1.37 -8.40 -2.70
N VAL A 22 1.10 -9.55 -3.32
CA VAL A 22 -0.08 -9.75 -4.17
C VAL A 22 -1.11 -10.54 -3.38
N LEU A 23 -2.30 -9.98 -3.21
CA LEU A 23 -3.39 -10.60 -2.48
C LEU A 23 -4.25 -11.41 -3.44
N VAL A 24 -4.22 -12.73 -3.30
CA VAL A 24 -4.97 -13.67 -4.17
C VAL A 24 -5.96 -14.49 -3.36
N GLY A 25 -7.04 -14.93 -4.00
CA GLY A 25 -8.12 -15.69 -3.37
C GLY A 25 -9.48 -15.43 -4.03
N ARG A 26 -10.49 -16.20 -3.64
CA ARG A 26 -11.85 -16.09 -4.19
C ARG A 26 -12.51 -14.74 -3.83
N THR A 27 -13.49 -14.33 -4.62
CA THR A 27 -14.40 -13.23 -4.27
C THR A 27 -15.04 -13.48 -2.90
N GLY A 28 -15.11 -12.44 -2.06
CA GLY A 28 -15.64 -12.53 -0.70
C GLY A 28 -14.63 -12.94 0.38
N ASN A 29 -13.42 -13.39 0.04
CA ASN A 29 -12.40 -13.79 1.03
C ASN A 29 -11.68 -12.62 1.73
N GLY A 30 -12.16 -11.38 1.56
CA GLY A 30 -11.64 -10.23 2.32
C GLY A 30 -10.27 -9.69 1.89
N LYS A 31 -9.82 -9.95 0.66
CA LYS A 31 -8.53 -9.46 0.12
C LYS A 31 -8.37 -7.93 0.23
N SER A 32 -9.35 -7.17 -0.28
CA SER A 32 -9.35 -5.71 -0.20
C SER A 32 -9.40 -5.21 1.25
N ALA A 33 -10.08 -5.94 2.15
CA ALA A 33 -10.13 -5.61 3.57
C ALA A 33 -8.75 -5.74 4.22
N ILE A 34 -8.07 -6.88 4.04
CA ILE A 34 -6.73 -7.08 4.62
C ILE A 34 -5.70 -6.13 3.99
N GLY A 35 -5.83 -5.81 2.70
CA GLY A 35 -5.00 -4.80 2.05
C GLY A 35 -5.12 -3.42 2.71
N ASN A 36 -6.33 -2.99 3.05
CA ASN A 36 -6.55 -1.74 3.80
C ASN A 36 -5.97 -1.79 5.22
N SER A 37 -6.10 -2.93 5.89
CA SER A 37 -5.49 -3.13 7.21
C SER A 37 -3.96 -3.00 7.16
N ILE A 38 -3.31 -3.60 6.15
CA ILE A 38 -1.86 -3.48 5.97
C ILE A 38 -1.45 -2.04 5.64
N LEU A 39 -2.23 -1.34 4.81
CA LEU A 39 -1.95 0.05 4.42
C LEU A 39 -2.27 1.08 5.51
N GLY A 40 -2.93 0.67 6.60
CA GLY A 40 -3.41 1.56 7.66
C GLY A 40 -4.48 2.57 7.21
N ARG A 41 -5.07 2.38 6.02
CA ARG A 41 -6.06 3.31 5.45
C ARG A 41 -6.98 2.61 4.44
N ASN A 42 -8.16 3.20 4.21
CA ASN A 42 -9.12 2.70 3.23
C ASN A 42 -8.72 3.08 1.80
N LYS A 43 -7.83 2.29 1.18
CA LYS A 43 -7.36 2.48 -0.20
C LYS A 43 -8.18 1.67 -1.21
N PHE A 44 -8.52 0.44 -0.88
CA PHE A 44 -9.30 -0.47 -1.71
C PHE A 44 -10.77 -0.45 -1.27
N LEU A 45 -11.69 -0.52 -2.22
CA LEU A 45 -13.11 -0.64 -1.89
C LEU A 45 -13.38 -2.02 -1.30
N SER A 46 -13.77 -2.07 -0.02
CA SER A 46 -14.11 -3.32 0.66
C SER A 46 -15.52 -3.25 1.21
N LYS A 47 -16.40 -4.13 0.72
CA LYS A 47 -17.81 -4.22 1.13
C LYS A 47 -18.20 -5.69 1.22
N SER A 48 -19.01 -6.05 2.21
CA SER A 48 -19.66 -7.36 2.25
C SER A 48 -20.65 -7.45 1.08
N SER A 49 -20.36 -8.30 0.11
CA SER A 49 -21.19 -8.50 -1.08
C SER A 49 -21.03 -9.93 -1.60
N PHE A 50 -22.12 -10.47 -2.17
CA PHE A 50 -22.09 -11.73 -2.91
C PHE A 50 -21.59 -11.55 -4.36
N SER A 51 -21.53 -10.31 -4.85
CA SER A 51 -20.96 -9.96 -6.16
C SER A 51 -19.52 -9.45 -6.02
N SER A 52 -18.75 -9.51 -7.11
CA SER A 52 -17.40 -8.96 -7.12
C SER A 52 -17.41 -7.45 -6.94
N VAL A 53 -16.75 -6.97 -5.88
CA VAL A 53 -16.55 -5.54 -5.61
C VAL A 53 -15.31 -5.04 -6.35
N THR A 54 -14.24 -5.84 -6.37
CA THR A 54 -13.02 -5.57 -7.13
C THR A 54 -13.15 -6.22 -8.51
N THR A 55 -12.98 -5.44 -9.57
CA THR A 55 -13.09 -5.90 -10.97
C THR A 55 -11.80 -5.74 -11.76
N SER A 56 -10.78 -5.10 -11.19
CA SER A 56 -9.45 -4.94 -11.75
C SER A 56 -8.39 -4.98 -10.65
N CYS A 57 -7.15 -5.31 -10.99
CA CYS A 57 -6.06 -5.25 -10.03
C CYS A 57 -5.79 -3.79 -9.61
N GLN A 58 -5.53 -3.56 -8.32
CA GLN A 58 -5.31 -2.23 -7.75
C GLN A 58 -4.04 -2.22 -6.91
N LEU A 59 -3.23 -1.17 -7.05
CA LEU A 59 -2.01 -0.97 -6.26
C LEU A 59 -2.24 0.07 -5.15
N GLY A 60 -1.75 -0.23 -3.95
CA GLY A 60 -1.63 0.71 -2.85
C GLY A 60 -0.28 0.53 -2.15
N SER A 61 0.29 1.62 -1.61
CA SER A 61 1.61 1.57 -0.98
C SER A 61 1.63 2.29 0.36
N THR A 62 2.48 1.84 1.28
CA THR A 62 2.77 2.51 2.55
C THR A 62 4.24 2.31 2.92
N VAL A 63 4.82 3.26 3.66
CA VAL A 63 6.14 3.11 4.27
C VAL A 63 5.93 2.77 5.74
N LEU A 64 6.59 1.72 6.23
CA LEU A 64 6.57 1.34 7.63
C LEU A 64 7.51 2.24 8.46
N GLU A 65 7.41 2.17 9.78
CA GLU A 65 8.26 2.97 10.69
C GLU A 65 9.76 2.68 10.53
N ASP A 66 10.11 1.47 10.09
CA ASP A 66 11.48 1.03 9.78
C ASP A 66 11.94 1.43 8.36
N GLY A 67 11.20 2.29 7.67
CA GLY A 67 11.54 2.75 6.32
C GLY A 67 11.24 1.74 5.21
N LEU A 68 10.62 0.59 5.50
CA LEU A 68 10.30 -0.38 4.46
C LEU A 68 9.09 0.07 3.62
N LEU A 69 9.27 0.20 2.31
CA LEU A 69 8.17 0.40 1.35
C LEU A 69 7.44 -0.92 1.12
N ILE A 70 6.15 -0.94 1.44
CA ILE A 70 5.25 -2.05 1.16
C ILE A 70 4.29 -1.65 0.03
N ASN A 71 4.33 -2.40 -1.07
CA ASN A 71 3.35 -2.36 -2.14
C ASN A 71 2.35 -3.51 -1.97
N ILE A 72 1.05 -3.20 -2.06
CA ILE A 72 -0.05 -4.15 -2.00
C ILE A 72 -0.79 -4.14 -3.34
N ILE A 73 -0.84 -5.29 -4.00
CA ILE A 73 -1.64 -5.51 -5.21
C ILE A 73 -2.89 -6.31 -4.82
N ASP A 74 -4.03 -5.64 -4.74
CA ASP A 74 -5.35 -6.28 -4.61
C ASP A 74 -5.80 -6.79 -5.98
N THR A 75 -6.39 -7.98 -6.02
CA THR A 75 -6.89 -8.61 -7.25
C THR A 75 -8.41 -8.82 -7.18
N PRO A 76 -9.09 -8.97 -8.33
CA PRO A 76 -10.44 -9.53 -8.36
C PRO A 76 -10.56 -10.83 -7.55
#